data_AF-A0AAJ3K3R4-F1
#
_entry.id   AF-A0AAJ3K3R4-F1
#
_cell.length_a   1.000
_cell.length_b   1.000
_cell.length_c   1.000
_cell.angle_alpha   90.00
_cell.angle_beta   90.00
_cell.angle_gamma   90.00
#
_symmetry.space_group_name_H-M   'P 1'
#
loop_
_entity.id
_entity.type
_entity.pdbx_description
1 polymer ?
#
loop_
_entity_poly.entity_id
_entity_poly.type
_entity_poly.pdbx_seq_one_letter_code
_entity_poly.pdbx_strand_id
1 'polypeptide(L)'
;MIRLFVFFLILFSSFTSASCFTKKEYNELILKSLPDSNDDYYDKYPYGIIQNMANCNIHSELSNLVCNDLKLKKSLLLLSIGEIYAYENATHTPVKDYSTYNNDFRDWLNNLIKEEKNKDVALRKLCYIIKTRLSDDFGGDFHYNPKIHEVISSKMNQNGIIVNTLDTVIYLGNSCDAIIGTSKEKGVWYNDGDQFVVALSNKDGEFKEKYRFNHDDKVAKLNCMRPQ
;
A
#
# COMPACT_ATOMS: atom_id res chain seq x y z
N MET A 1 -39.55 -44.43 -7.29
CA MET A 1 -38.20 -43.98 -7.66
C MET A 1 -38.17 -42.45 -7.69
N ILE A 2 -37.70 -41.80 -6.64
CA ILE A 2 -37.53 -40.35 -6.59
C ILE A 2 -36.03 -40.09 -6.73
N ARG A 3 -35.61 -39.49 -7.85
CA ARG A 3 -34.24 -39.03 -8.07
C ARG A 3 -34.05 -37.71 -7.32
N LEU A 4 -33.20 -37.73 -6.29
CA LEU A 4 -32.73 -36.52 -5.62
C LEU A 4 -31.71 -35.84 -6.54
N PHE A 5 -32.06 -34.70 -7.12
CA PHE A 5 -31.10 -33.84 -7.82
C PHE A 5 -30.51 -32.87 -6.80
N VAL A 6 -29.25 -33.10 -6.41
CA VAL A 6 -28.47 -32.16 -5.59
C VAL A 6 -27.93 -31.08 -6.52
N PHE A 7 -28.51 -29.88 -6.47
CA PHE A 7 -27.94 -28.69 -7.10
C PHE A 7 -26.74 -28.21 -6.28
N PHE A 8 -25.53 -28.37 -6.81
CA PHE A 8 -24.33 -27.70 -6.30
C PHE A 8 -24.45 -26.20 -6.65
N LEU A 9 -24.85 -25.38 -5.68
CA LEU A 9 -24.72 -23.93 -5.73
C LEU A 9 -23.23 -23.58 -5.64
N ILE A 10 -22.56 -23.51 -6.78
CA ILE A 10 -21.25 -22.86 -6.88
C ILE A 10 -21.52 -21.36 -6.74
N LEU A 11 -21.39 -20.84 -5.52
CA LEU A 11 -21.25 -19.41 -5.26
C LEU A 11 -19.95 -18.96 -5.94
N PHE A 12 -20.05 -18.54 -7.19
CA PHE A 12 -19.04 -17.67 -7.78
C PHE A 12 -19.11 -16.36 -6.99
N SER A 13 -18.29 -16.24 -5.94
CA SER A 13 -17.97 -14.93 -5.39
C SER A 13 -17.36 -14.14 -6.54
N SER A 14 -18.12 -13.18 -7.05
CA SER A 14 -17.63 -12.21 -8.03
C SER A 14 -16.38 -11.58 -7.42
N PHE A 15 -15.21 -11.95 -7.93
CA PHE A 15 -13.96 -11.28 -7.61
C PHE A 15 -14.10 -9.87 -8.18
N THR A 16 -14.65 -8.95 -7.39
CA THR A 16 -14.52 -7.53 -7.68
C THR A 16 -13.03 -7.26 -7.62
N SER A 17 -12.39 -7.03 -8.76
CA SER A 17 -11.02 -6.54 -8.81
C SER A 17 -10.93 -5.35 -7.85
N ALA A 18 -10.17 -5.50 -6.77
CA ALA A 18 -10.04 -4.45 -5.77
C ALA A 18 -9.42 -3.23 -6.44
N SER A 19 -10.25 -2.25 -6.79
CA SER A 19 -9.79 -0.98 -7.36
C SER A 19 -9.07 -0.21 -6.25
N CYS A 20 -7.82 0.20 -6.48
CA CYS A 20 -7.03 0.94 -5.48
C CYS A 20 -7.77 2.19 -4.96
N PHE A 21 -8.53 2.84 -5.84
CA PHE A 21 -9.31 4.02 -5.53
C PHE A 21 -10.80 3.72 -5.64
N THR A 22 -11.57 4.28 -4.72
CA THR A 22 -13.03 4.41 -4.91
C THR A 22 -13.30 5.29 -6.13
N LYS A 23 -14.50 5.18 -6.72
CA LYS A 23 -14.89 6.03 -7.86
C LYS A 23 -14.77 7.52 -7.54
N LYS A 24 -15.09 7.90 -6.29
CA LYS A 24 -14.98 9.28 -5.82
C LYS A 24 -13.52 9.73 -5.79
N GLU A 25 -12.65 9.01 -5.06
CA GLU A 25 -11.22 9.35 -4.97
C GLU A 25 -10.58 9.40 -6.36
N TYR A 26 -10.90 8.44 -7.23
CA TYR A 26 -10.35 8.41 -8.59
C TYR A 26 -10.75 9.65 -9.41
N ASN A 27 -12.00 10.08 -9.32
CA ASN A 27 -12.48 11.25 -10.06
C ASN A 27 -11.93 12.56 -9.49
N GLU A 28 -11.91 12.70 -8.16
CA GLU A 28 -11.54 13.95 -7.49
C GLU A 28 -10.02 14.17 -7.45
N LEU A 29 -9.23 13.09 -7.44
CA LEU A 29 -7.77 13.17 -7.46
C LEU A 29 -7.22 12.88 -8.86
N ILE A 30 -7.35 11.65 -9.35
CA ILE A 30 -6.61 11.18 -10.53
C ILE A 30 -7.06 11.92 -11.79
N LEU A 31 -8.36 11.92 -12.09
CA LEU A 31 -8.87 12.54 -13.32
C LEU A 31 -8.78 14.07 -13.30
N LYS A 32 -8.92 14.69 -12.12
CA LYS A 32 -8.78 16.14 -11.97
C LYS A 32 -7.34 16.61 -12.16
N SER A 33 -6.37 15.85 -11.66
CA SER A 33 -4.95 16.18 -11.80
C SER A 33 -4.38 15.83 -13.17
N LEU A 34 -4.98 14.86 -13.88
CA LEU A 34 -4.53 14.38 -15.17
C LEU A 34 -5.60 14.41 -16.28
N PRO A 35 -6.28 15.56 -16.50
CA PRO A 35 -7.29 15.67 -17.54
C PRO A 35 -6.63 15.53 -18.91
N ASP A 36 -7.18 14.63 -19.73
CA ASP A 36 -6.74 14.39 -21.11
C ASP A 36 -5.24 14.06 -21.23
N SER A 37 -4.70 13.35 -20.24
CA SER A 37 -3.32 12.85 -20.22
C SER A 37 -3.17 11.53 -20.98
N ASN A 38 -2.01 11.36 -21.63
CA ASN A 38 -1.52 10.04 -22.02
C ASN A 38 -1.27 9.22 -20.73
N ASP A 39 -1.55 7.91 -20.75
CA ASP A 39 -1.35 7.04 -19.59
C ASP A 39 0.13 6.64 -19.38
N ASP A 40 0.94 6.77 -20.41
CA ASP A 40 2.35 6.40 -20.43
C ASP A 40 3.26 7.55 -19.96
N TYR A 41 2.85 8.80 -20.18
CA TYR A 41 3.65 9.96 -19.81
C TYR A 41 2.83 11.24 -19.65
N TYR A 42 3.42 12.24 -19.00
CA TYR A 42 2.86 13.57 -18.83
C TYR A 42 3.82 14.61 -19.41
N ASP A 43 3.38 15.34 -20.45
CA ASP A 43 4.16 16.30 -21.24
C ASP A 43 3.78 17.76 -20.99
N LYS A 44 2.77 18.02 -20.16
CA LYS A 44 2.34 19.37 -19.77
C LYS A 44 3.12 19.92 -18.57
N TYR A 45 4.08 19.16 -18.03
CA TYR A 45 4.92 19.66 -16.93
C TYR A 45 5.89 20.71 -17.45
N PRO A 46 6.04 21.88 -16.80
CA PRO A 46 6.76 23.02 -17.37
C PRO A 46 8.22 22.75 -17.76
N TYR A 47 8.83 21.71 -17.17
CA TYR A 47 10.26 21.47 -17.23
C TYR A 47 10.66 20.16 -17.90
N GLY A 48 9.70 19.34 -18.38
CA GLY A 48 10.02 18.11 -19.08
C GLY A 48 8.88 17.11 -19.19
N ILE A 49 9.16 15.97 -19.83
CA ILE A 49 8.23 14.84 -19.92
C ILE A 49 8.49 13.91 -18.74
N ILE A 50 7.46 13.63 -17.96
CA ILE A 50 7.50 12.67 -16.85
C ILE A 50 6.92 11.34 -17.34
N GLN A 51 7.74 10.30 -17.33
CA GLN A 51 7.33 8.95 -17.72
C GLN A 51 6.62 8.24 -16.57
N ASN A 52 5.64 7.39 -16.91
CA ASN A 52 5.04 6.48 -15.94
C ASN A 52 6.09 5.45 -15.48
N MET A 53 6.19 5.25 -14.16
CA MET A 53 7.05 4.20 -13.59
C MET A 53 6.72 2.80 -14.16
N ALA A 54 5.46 2.51 -14.51
CA ALA A 54 5.12 1.29 -15.24
C ALA A 54 5.25 1.49 -16.75
N ASN A 55 6.35 1.02 -17.33
CA ASN A 55 6.50 0.95 -18.78
C ASN A 55 5.84 -0.33 -19.32
N CYS A 56 4.69 -0.17 -19.99
CA CYS A 56 3.91 -1.29 -20.52
C CYS A 56 4.52 -2.00 -21.74
N ASN A 57 5.59 -1.44 -22.32
CA ASN A 57 6.39 -2.09 -23.36
C ASN A 57 7.50 -2.99 -22.80
N ILE A 58 7.71 -2.97 -21.47
CA ILE A 58 8.72 -3.78 -20.79
C ILE A 58 8.01 -4.80 -19.90
N HIS A 59 8.44 -6.06 -19.97
CA HIS A 59 8.00 -7.11 -19.06
C HIS A 59 8.71 -6.98 -17.72
N SER A 60 8.02 -6.37 -16.75
CA SER A 60 8.41 -6.29 -15.34
C SER A 60 7.23 -6.71 -14.46
N GLU A 61 7.48 -7.04 -13.19
CA GLU A 61 6.41 -7.40 -12.26
C GLU A 61 5.45 -6.23 -12.05
N LEU A 62 5.99 -5.02 -11.93
CA LEU A 62 5.19 -3.79 -11.85
C LEU A 62 4.33 -3.60 -13.11
N SER A 63 4.91 -3.70 -14.31
CA SER A 63 4.16 -3.57 -15.56
C SER A 63 3.07 -4.63 -15.71
N ASN A 64 3.37 -5.89 -15.36
CA ASN A 64 2.41 -7.00 -15.43
C ASN A 64 1.21 -6.81 -14.49
N LEU A 65 1.44 -6.15 -13.34
CA LEU A 65 0.39 -5.85 -12.37
C LEU A 65 -0.45 -4.64 -12.80
N VAL A 66 0.17 -3.62 -13.39
CA VAL A 66 -0.43 -2.29 -13.61
C VAL A 66 -1.06 -2.13 -14.99
N CYS A 67 -0.42 -2.61 -16.05
CA CYS A 67 -0.73 -2.18 -17.42
C CYS A 67 -2.09 -2.62 -17.96
N ASN A 68 -2.73 -3.62 -17.35
CA ASN A 68 -4.08 -4.06 -17.71
C ASN A 68 -5.19 -3.34 -16.94
N ASP A 69 -4.84 -2.49 -15.97
CA ASP A 69 -5.79 -1.67 -15.22
C ASP A 69 -5.51 -0.18 -15.50
N LEU A 70 -6.36 0.41 -16.33
CA LEU A 70 -6.25 1.81 -16.73
C LEU A 70 -6.25 2.77 -15.52
N LYS A 71 -7.05 2.48 -14.49
CA LYS A 71 -7.11 3.34 -13.31
C LYS A 71 -5.81 3.26 -12.54
N LEU A 72 -5.30 2.06 -12.32
CA LEU A 72 -4.04 1.85 -11.62
C LEU A 72 -2.87 2.46 -12.39
N LYS A 73 -2.84 2.31 -13.71
CA LYS A 73 -1.84 2.92 -14.59
C LYS A 73 -1.83 4.44 -14.48
N LYS A 74 -3.00 5.08 -14.56
CA LYS A 74 -3.13 6.55 -14.36
C LYS A 74 -2.75 6.98 -12.95
N SER A 75 -3.12 6.21 -11.92
CA SER A 75 -2.72 6.49 -10.55
C SER A 75 -1.21 6.43 -10.35
N LEU A 76 -0.53 5.48 -11.00
CA LEU A 76 0.93 5.37 -10.96
C LEU A 76 1.62 6.48 -11.76
N LEU A 77 1.02 6.96 -12.85
CA LEU A 77 1.48 8.17 -13.53
C LEU A 77 1.38 9.39 -12.62
N LEU A 78 0.26 9.57 -11.92
CA LEU A 78 0.12 10.67 -10.96
C LEU A 78 1.17 10.59 -9.86
N LEU A 79 1.46 9.38 -9.35
CA LEU A 79 2.54 9.19 -8.38
C LEU A 79 3.90 9.56 -8.96
N SER A 80 4.18 9.20 -10.22
CA SER A 80 5.42 9.57 -10.90
C SER A 80 5.61 11.10 -10.96
N ILE A 81 4.51 11.84 -11.09
CA ILE A 81 4.50 13.31 -11.07
C ILE A 81 4.62 13.83 -9.63
N GLY A 82 3.90 13.23 -8.69
CA GLY A 82 3.90 13.58 -7.27
C GLY A 82 5.31 13.57 -6.66
N GLU A 83 6.08 12.51 -6.90
CA GLU A 83 7.44 12.35 -6.36
C GLU A 83 8.39 13.45 -6.87
N ILE A 84 8.25 13.86 -8.13
CA ILE A 84 9.02 14.97 -8.71
C ILE A 84 8.56 16.30 -8.12
N TYR A 85 7.24 16.53 -8.09
CA TYR A 85 6.66 17.76 -7.55
C TYR A 85 7.06 17.97 -6.08
N ALA A 86 6.95 16.93 -5.26
CA ALA A 86 7.30 16.97 -3.84
C ALA A 86 8.79 17.31 -3.65
N TYR A 87 9.68 16.69 -4.42
CA TYR A 87 11.12 17.00 -4.39
C TYR A 87 11.42 18.44 -4.79
N GLU A 88 10.90 18.90 -5.92
CA GLU A 88 11.16 20.24 -6.43
C GLU A 88 10.60 21.31 -5.48
N ASN A 89 9.44 21.05 -4.89
CA ASN A 89 8.83 21.93 -3.90
C ASN A 89 9.65 21.97 -2.59
N ALA A 90 10.16 20.83 -2.12
CA ALA A 90 10.97 20.75 -0.91
C ALA A 90 12.38 21.35 -1.07
N THR A 91 12.98 21.22 -2.26
CA THR A 91 14.35 21.64 -2.53
C THR A 91 14.47 22.96 -3.29
N HIS A 92 13.36 23.47 -3.83
CA HIS A 92 13.30 24.61 -4.75
C HIS A 92 14.25 24.47 -5.96
N THR A 93 14.54 23.23 -6.36
CA THR A 93 15.49 22.92 -7.42
C THR A 93 14.84 21.98 -8.44
N PRO A 94 14.83 22.33 -9.74
CA PRO A 94 14.33 21.43 -10.78
C PRO A 94 15.14 20.12 -10.83
N VAL A 95 14.44 19.01 -11.08
CA VAL A 95 15.09 17.74 -11.33
C VAL A 95 15.94 17.81 -12.61
N LYS A 96 17.13 17.20 -12.56
CA LYS A 96 18.06 17.22 -13.69
C LYS A 96 17.58 16.41 -14.90
N ASP A 97 16.95 15.26 -14.66
CA ASP A 97 16.41 14.37 -15.69
C ASP A 97 15.09 13.74 -15.22
N TYR A 98 13.98 14.30 -15.71
CA TYR A 98 12.61 13.85 -15.40
C TYR A 98 12.32 12.43 -15.91
N SER A 99 13.05 11.94 -16.92
CA SER A 99 12.79 10.63 -17.53
C SER A 99 13.31 9.48 -16.67
N THR A 100 14.33 9.72 -15.85
CA THR A 100 14.99 8.68 -15.03
C THR A 100 14.85 8.90 -13.53
N TYR A 101 14.34 10.05 -13.08
CA TYR A 101 14.27 10.40 -11.66
C TYR A 101 13.62 9.32 -10.79
N ASN A 102 12.52 8.74 -11.26
CA ASN A 102 11.77 7.73 -10.52
C ASN A 102 12.32 6.29 -10.66
N ASN A 103 13.49 6.08 -11.28
CA ASN A 103 14.02 4.73 -11.53
C ASN A 103 14.23 3.93 -10.25
N ASP A 104 14.83 4.52 -9.23
CA ASP A 104 15.11 3.82 -7.96
C ASP A 104 13.81 3.43 -7.26
N PHE A 105 12.80 4.31 -7.28
CA PHE A 105 11.50 4.02 -6.69
C PHE A 105 10.74 2.95 -7.47
N ARG A 106 10.77 3.02 -8.81
CA ARG A 106 10.24 1.96 -9.69
C ARG A 106 10.88 0.61 -9.38
N ASP A 107 12.20 0.57 -9.25
CA ASP A 107 12.93 -0.68 -9.02
C ASP A 107 12.60 -1.26 -7.64
N TRP A 108 12.43 -0.40 -6.62
CA TRP A 108 11.92 -0.82 -5.32
C TRP A 108 10.50 -1.39 -5.39
N LEU A 109 9.57 -0.73 -6.09
CA LEU A 109 8.20 -1.23 -6.29
C LEU A 109 8.20 -2.58 -7.01
N ASN A 110 9.03 -2.73 -8.05
CA ASN A 110 9.13 -3.96 -8.81
C ASN A 110 9.66 -5.12 -7.94
N ASN A 111 10.67 -4.86 -7.10
CA ASN A 111 11.17 -5.87 -6.17
C ASN A 111 10.14 -6.24 -5.10
N LEU A 112 9.40 -5.26 -4.56
CA LEU A 112 8.33 -5.51 -3.61
C LEU A 112 7.26 -6.43 -4.20
N ILE A 113 6.81 -6.19 -5.43
CA ILE A 113 5.83 -7.04 -6.11
C ILE A 113 6.40 -8.43 -6.37
N LYS A 114 7.68 -8.51 -6.78
CA LYS A 114 8.37 -9.78 -7.04
C LYS A 114 8.45 -10.69 -5.83
N GLU A 115 8.61 -10.14 -4.63
CA GLU A 115 8.68 -10.90 -3.39
C GLU A 115 7.32 -11.46 -2.94
N GLU A 116 6.21 -10.90 -3.44
CA GLU A 116 4.86 -11.31 -3.11
C GLU A 116 4.37 -12.45 -4.00
N LYS A 117 4.14 -13.63 -3.39
CA LYS A 117 3.60 -14.79 -4.11
C LYS A 117 2.13 -14.63 -4.50
N ASN A 118 1.39 -13.82 -3.75
CA ASN A 118 -0.04 -13.59 -3.97
C ASN A 118 -0.24 -12.24 -4.67
N LYS A 119 -0.79 -12.28 -5.88
CA LYS A 119 -1.03 -11.10 -6.71
C LYS A 119 -1.99 -10.09 -6.03
N ASP A 120 -2.98 -10.56 -5.28
CA ASP A 120 -3.91 -9.69 -4.56
C ASP A 120 -3.20 -8.95 -3.42
N VAL A 121 -2.30 -9.63 -2.70
CA VAL A 121 -1.46 -8.99 -1.66
C VAL A 121 -0.53 -7.95 -2.28
N ALA A 122 0.13 -8.30 -3.40
CA ALA A 122 0.97 -7.36 -4.15
C ALA A 122 0.18 -6.12 -4.58
N LEU A 123 -1.03 -6.31 -5.10
CA LEU A 123 -1.93 -5.23 -5.49
C LEU A 123 -2.32 -4.35 -4.30
N ARG A 124 -2.74 -4.94 -3.17
CA ARG A 124 -3.06 -4.17 -1.96
C ARG A 124 -1.89 -3.34 -1.47
N LYS A 125 -0.68 -3.92 -1.43
CA LYS A 125 0.56 -3.20 -1.08
C LYS A 125 0.81 -2.04 -2.02
N LEU A 126 0.74 -2.28 -3.33
CA LEU A 126 0.91 -1.22 -4.33
C LEU A 126 -0.15 -0.11 -4.16
N CYS A 127 -1.43 -0.46 -3.97
CA CYS A 127 -2.49 0.51 -3.72
C CYS A 127 -2.22 1.34 -2.46
N TYR A 128 -1.82 0.69 -1.36
CA TYR A 128 -1.48 1.36 -0.10
C TYR A 128 -0.34 2.36 -0.32
N ILE A 129 0.73 1.94 -1.01
CA ILE A 129 1.87 2.79 -1.35
C ILE A 129 1.45 4.00 -2.17
N ILE A 130 0.71 3.80 -3.27
CA ILE A 130 0.28 4.89 -4.13
C ILE A 130 -0.57 5.89 -3.33
N LYS A 131 -1.53 5.41 -2.51
CA LYS A 131 -2.40 6.31 -1.74
C LYS A 131 -1.64 7.08 -0.67
N THR A 132 -0.76 6.42 0.07
CA THR A 132 0.05 7.08 1.11
C THR A 132 0.96 8.13 0.50
N ARG A 133 1.73 7.77 -0.53
CA ARG A 133 2.65 8.72 -1.19
C ARG A 133 1.95 9.89 -1.83
N LEU A 134 0.86 9.65 -2.58
CA LEU A 134 0.06 10.75 -3.12
C LEU A 134 -0.51 11.65 -2.02
N SER A 135 -0.86 11.10 -0.85
CA SER A 135 -1.32 11.91 0.28
C SER A 135 -0.21 12.77 0.87
N ASP A 136 1.03 12.29 0.87
CA ASP A 136 2.20 13.02 1.35
C ASP A 136 2.61 14.11 0.34
N ASP A 137 2.63 13.76 -0.96
CA ASP A 137 3.10 14.63 -2.05
C ASP A 137 2.14 15.79 -2.32
N PHE A 138 0.83 15.53 -2.30
CA PHE A 138 -0.21 16.53 -2.58
C PHE A 138 -0.81 17.15 -1.31
N GLY A 139 -0.52 16.58 -0.13
CA GLY A 139 -0.93 17.13 1.15
C GLY A 139 -2.43 17.45 1.24
N GLY A 140 -2.76 18.73 1.39
CA GLY A 140 -4.14 19.20 1.58
C GLY A 140 -5.10 18.87 0.43
N ASP A 141 -4.59 18.64 -0.78
CA ASP A 141 -5.41 18.31 -1.95
C ASP A 141 -5.88 16.84 -1.95
N PHE A 142 -5.21 15.98 -1.18
CA PHE A 142 -5.62 14.59 -0.97
C PHE A 142 -5.14 14.06 0.36
N HIS A 143 -6.07 13.73 1.25
CA HIS A 143 -5.75 13.11 2.52
C HIS A 143 -6.17 11.64 2.55
N TYR A 144 -5.20 10.74 2.76
CA TYR A 144 -5.45 9.33 2.98
C TYR A 144 -5.14 8.95 4.43
N ASN A 145 -6.17 8.52 5.15
CA ASN A 145 -6.03 7.91 6.47
C ASN A 145 -6.56 6.46 6.43
N PRO A 146 -5.68 5.44 6.35
CA PRO A 146 -6.10 4.05 6.27
C PRO A 146 -6.79 3.60 7.56
N LYS A 147 -7.94 2.93 7.43
CA LYS A 147 -8.55 2.18 8.54
C LYS A 147 -7.83 0.86 8.80
N ILE A 148 -7.26 0.30 7.74
CA ILE A 148 -6.47 -0.93 7.75
C ILE A 148 -5.17 -0.60 7.02
N HIS A 149 -4.07 -0.77 7.71
CA HIS A 149 -2.72 -0.58 7.21
C HIS A 149 -2.20 -1.84 6.52
N GLU A 150 -1.18 -1.67 5.69
CA GLU A 150 -0.52 -2.77 5.02
C GLU A 150 0.90 -2.96 5.55
N VAL A 151 1.28 -4.23 5.74
CA VAL A 151 2.66 -4.61 6.04
C VAL A 151 3.47 -4.54 4.75
N ILE A 152 4.40 -3.61 4.65
CA ILE A 152 5.26 -3.51 3.46
C ILE A 152 6.26 -4.67 3.45
N SER A 153 6.93 -4.89 4.58
CA SER A 153 7.77 -6.07 4.78
C SER A 153 7.77 -6.50 6.24
N SER A 154 8.09 -7.77 6.47
CA SER A 154 8.18 -8.35 7.81
C SER A 154 9.44 -9.20 7.95
N LYS A 155 10.10 -9.13 9.10
CA LYS A 155 11.30 -9.93 9.40
C LYS A 155 11.18 -10.56 10.78
N MET A 156 11.23 -11.88 10.82
CA MET A 156 11.22 -12.65 12.06
C MET A 156 12.63 -12.75 12.66
N ASN A 157 12.72 -12.72 13.98
CA ASN A 157 13.92 -13.03 14.75
C ASN A 157 13.55 -13.90 15.97
N GLN A 158 14.51 -14.16 16.87
CA GLN A 158 14.30 -15.03 18.03
C GLN A 158 13.27 -14.48 19.05
N ASN A 159 13.08 -13.17 19.08
CA ASN A 159 12.28 -12.48 20.11
C ASN A 159 10.91 -12.02 19.59
N GLY A 160 10.69 -12.06 18.27
CA GLY A 160 9.47 -11.55 17.66
C GLY A 160 9.62 -11.25 16.17
N ILE A 161 8.81 -10.31 15.69
CA ILE A 161 8.79 -9.87 14.29
C ILE A 161 8.89 -8.36 14.22
N ILE A 162 9.74 -7.88 13.31
CA ILE A 162 9.79 -6.48 12.91
C ILE A 162 8.90 -6.34 11.68
N VAL A 163 7.87 -5.52 11.79
CA VAL A 163 6.97 -5.11 10.72
C VAL A 163 7.41 -3.73 10.26
N ASN A 164 7.75 -3.58 8.99
CA ASN A 164 7.93 -2.28 8.37
C ASN A 164 6.64 -1.91 7.65
N THR A 165 6.11 -0.74 7.99
CA THR A 165 5.13 -0.03 7.17
C THR A 165 5.90 0.96 6.27
N LEU A 166 5.20 1.88 5.60
CA LEU A 166 5.86 2.96 4.84
C LEU A 166 6.47 4.03 5.73
N ASP A 167 5.82 4.30 6.85
CA ASP A 167 6.02 5.46 7.71
C ASP A 167 6.55 5.10 9.10
N THR A 168 6.42 3.83 9.51
CA THR A 168 6.82 3.36 10.84
C THR A 168 7.37 1.94 10.82
N VAL A 169 8.13 1.62 11.85
CA VAL A 169 8.64 0.28 12.11
C VAL A 169 8.05 -0.18 13.43
N ILE A 170 7.40 -1.33 13.45
CA ILE A 170 6.75 -1.88 14.63
C ILE A 170 7.41 -3.21 14.97
N TYR A 171 7.86 -3.32 16.22
CA TYR A 171 8.34 -4.57 16.77
C TYR A 171 7.19 -5.27 17.52
N LEU A 172 6.91 -6.51 17.14
CA LEU A 172 5.90 -7.39 17.72
C LEU A 172 6.60 -8.54 18.44
N GLY A 173 6.64 -8.49 19.77
CA GLY A 173 7.31 -9.49 20.59
C GLY A 173 6.54 -10.79 20.72
N ASN A 174 7.25 -11.89 20.95
CA ASN A 174 6.66 -13.20 21.25
C ASN A 174 5.79 -13.19 22.53
N SER A 175 6.04 -12.24 23.43
CA SER A 175 5.24 -11.97 24.63
C SER A 175 3.99 -11.12 24.36
N CYS A 176 3.63 -10.91 23.10
CA CYS A 176 2.50 -10.08 22.66
C CYS A 176 2.63 -8.59 23.01
N ASP A 177 3.83 -8.14 23.38
CA ASP A 177 4.18 -6.73 23.51
C ASP A 177 4.49 -6.10 22.16
N ALA A 178 4.12 -4.83 21.99
CA ALA A 178 4.40 -4.06 20.78
C ALA A 178 5.24 -2.83 21.11
N ILE A 179 6.22 -2.51 20.26
CA ILE A 179 7.00 -1.28 20.32
C ILE A 179 6.90 -0.57 18.97
N ILE A 180 6.49 0.69 19.00
CA ILE A 180 6.24 1.48 17.78
C ILE A 180 7.38 2.48 17.59
N GLY A 181 8.04 2.41 16.43
CA GLY A 181 9.10 3.31 15.99
C GLY A 181 10.23 3.47 17.01
N THR A 182 10.79 4.68 17.03
CA THR A 182 11.79 5.11 18.03
C THR A 182 11.16 5.71 19.28
N SER A 183 9.83 5.94 19.29
CA SER A 183 9.11 6.62 20.36
C SER A 183 9.03 5.81 21.66
N LYS A 184 9.45 4.54 21.64
CA LYS A 184 9.36 3.58 22.76
C LYS A 184 7.94 3.46 23.32
N GLU A 185 6.92 3.85 22.54
CA GLU A 185 5.52 3.60 22.89
C GLU A 185 5.33 2.09 23.00
N LYS A 186 4.90 1.66 24.19
CA LYS A 186 4.65 0.26 24.48
C LYS A 186 3.17 -0.02 24.37
N GLY A 187 2.85 -1.07 23.65
CA GLY A 187 1.52 -1.59 23.49
C GLY A 187 1.49 -3.09 23.62
N VAL A 188 0.36 -3.63 23.21
CA VAL A 188 0.15 -5.06 22.98
C VAL A 188 -0.25 -5.25 21.54
N TRP A 189 0.00 -6.44 21.02
CA TRP A 189 -0.51 -6.84 19.72
C TRP A 189 -1.18 -8.20 19.80
N TYR A 190 -2.15 -8.43 18.91
CA TYR A 190 -2.88 -9.69 18.85
C TYR A 190 -3.47 -9.92 17.46
N ASN A 191 -3.70 -11.19 17.13
CA ASN A 191 -4.45 -11.58 15.95
C ASN A 191 -5.95 -11.33 16.17
N ASP A 192 -6.61 -10.86 15.12
CA ASP A 192 -8.05 -10.60 15.08
C ASP A 192 -8.59 -11.08 13.72
N GLY A 193 -9.00 -12.35 13.67
CA GLY A 193 -9.38 -13.00 12.41
C GLY A 193 -8.17 -13.19 11.47
N ASP A 194 -8.27 -12.68 10.25
CA ASP A 194 -7.20 -12.63 9.25
C ASP A 194 -6.33 -11.37 9.39
N GLN A 195 -6.59 -10.52 10.38
CA GLN A 195 -5.85 -9.29 10.63
C GLN A 195 -5.07 -9.38 11.93
N PHE A 196 -4.24 -8.38 12.18
CA PHE A 196 -3.67 -8.18 13.51
C PHE A 196 -3.79 -6.72 13.93
N VAL A 197 -3.86 -6.52 15.24
CA VAL A 197 -4.08 -5.22 15.88
C VAL A 197 -2.89 -4.89 16.75
N VAL A 198 -2.47 -3.63 16.73
CA VAL A 198 -1.55 -3.03 17.70
C VAL A 198 -2.34 -2.03 18.52
N ALA A 199 -2.39 -2.25 19.84
CA ALA A 199 -3.11 -1.43 20.79
C ALA A 199 -2.17 -0.81 21.81
N LEU A 200 -2.37 0.46 22.13
CA LEU A 200 -1.58 1.20 23.10
C LEU A 200 -2.35 1.33 24.42
N SER A 201 -1.66 1.25 25.55
CA SER A 201 -2.27 1.54 26.86
C SER A 201 -2.57 3.03 26.96
N ASN A 202 -3.79 3.38 27.33
CA ASN A 202 -4.10 4.73 27.77
C ASN A 202 -3.61 4.96 29.22
N LYS A 203 -3.83 6.19 29.74
CA LYS A 203 -3.45 6.57 31.12
C LYS A 203 -4.18 5.76 32.20
N ASP A 204 -5.33 5.18 31.85
CA ASP A 204 -6.20 4.42 32.73
C ASP A 204 -5.89 2.90 32.69
N GLY A 205 -4.88 2.49 31.90
CA GLY A 205 -4.47 1.09 31.75
C GLY A 205 -5.28 0.29 30.72
N GLU A 206 -6.26 0.91 30.05
CA GLU A 206 -7.03 0.27 28.98
C GLU A 206 -6.29 0.34 27.64
N PHE A 207 -6.25 -0.78 26.93
CA PHE A 207 -5.68 -0.84 25.60
C PHE A 207 -6.67 -0.33 24.55
N LYS A 208 -6.23 0.66 23.76
CA LYS A 208 -6.97 1.17 22.60
C LYS A 208 -6.25 0.82 21.31
N GLU A 209 -7.00 0.29 20.35
CA GLU A 209 -6.51 0.01 18.99
C GLU A 209 -5.92 1.30 18.40
N LYS A 210 -4.64 1.23 18.05
CA LYS A 210 -3.91 2.29 17.38
C LYS A 210 -3.76 1.99 15.90
N TYR A 211 -3.44 0.74 15.59
CA TYR A 211 -3.28 0.26 14.23
C TYR A 211 -3.95 -1.09 14.05
N ARG A 212 -4.49 -1.29 12.85
CA ARG A 212 -4.99 -2.56 12.35
C ARG A 212 -4.34 -2.84 11.03
N PHE A 213 -3.86 -4.06 10.85
CA PHE A 213 -3.09 -4.46 9.69
C PHE A 213 -3.75 -5.63 8.98
N ASN A 214 -3.62 -5.66 7.66
CA ASN A 214 -3.90 -6.86 6.89
C ASN A 214 -2.98 -8.02 7.30
N HIS A 215 -3.42 -9.23 6.95
CA HIS A 215 -2.71 -10.49 7.19
C HIS A 215 -1.23 -10.42 6.81
N ASP A 216 -0.36 -10.89 7.71
CA ASP A 216 1.03 -11.24 7.42
C ASP A 216 1.32 -12.64 7.98
N ASP A 217 1.81 -13.54 7.12
CA ASP A 217 2.04 -14.95 7.45
C ASP A 217 3.05 -15.15 8.59
N LYS A 218 4.01 -14.24 8.76
CA LYS A 218 4.98 -14.35 9.85
C LYS A 218 4.30 -13.94 11.15
N VAL A 219 3.58 -12.81 11.13
CA VAL A 219 2.90 -12.28 12.33
C VAL A 219 1.85 -13.26 12.83
N ALA A 220 1.02 -13.79 11.93
CA ALA A 220 -0.03 -14.73 12.29
C ALA A 220 0.49 -15.96 13.05
N LYS A 221 1.70 -16.45 12.72
CA LYS A 221 2.33 -17.62 13.36
C LYS A 221 2.68 -17.43 14.84
N LEU A 222 2.83 -16.19 15.31
CA LEU A 222 3.12 -15.93 16.72
C LEU A 222 1.87 -16.13 17.61
N ASN A 223 0.67 -16.23 17.03
CA ASN A 223 -0.59 -16.63 17.71
C ASN A 223 -0.93 -15.85 18.99
N CYS A 224 -0.64 -14.55 19.04
CA CYS A 224 -1.04 -13.70 20.16
C CYS A 224 -2.55 -13.49 20.19
N MET A 225 -3.17 -13.70 21.36
CA MET A 225 -4.59 -13.51 21.59
C MET A 225 -4.87 -12.15 22.22
N ARG A 226 -6.06 -11.60 21.96
CA ARG A 226 -6.49 -10.35 22.57
C ARG A 226 -6.45 -10.45 24.10
N PRO A 227 -5.83 -9.49 24.81
CA PRO A 227 -5.90 -9.46 26.27
C PRO A 227 -7.35 -9.31 26.74
N GLN A 228 -7.73 -10.06 27.78
CA GLN A 228 -9.03 -9.98 28.42
C GLN A 228 -9.11 -8.79 29.37
#